data_AF-A0A7C2UW29-F1
#
_entry.id   AF-A0A7C2UW29-F1
#
_cell.length_a   1.000
_cell.length_b   1.000
_cell.length_c   1.000
_cell.angle_alpha   90.00
_cell.angle_beta   90.00
_cell.angle_gamma   90.00
#
_symmetry.space_group_name_H-M   'P 1'
#
loop_
_entity.id
_entity.type
_entity.pdbx_description
1 polymer ?
#
loop_
_entity_poly.entity_id
_entity_poly.type
_entity_poly.pdbx_seq_one_letter_code
_entity_poly.pdbx_strand_id
1 'polypeptide(L)' 'MKRIYLVMTSEDEAKRIERQLSLPDVSVYADSEGKLHKRLNAYFVPRWFLFGSNGALLSKQSEGSALGNCGCGGVR' A
#
# COMPACT_ATOMS: atom_id res chain seq x y z
N MET A 1 2.77 -19.49 5.82
CA MET A 1 2.03 -18.35 6.41
C MET A 1 2.44 -17.11 5.64
N LYS A 2 1.52 -16.45 4.93
CA LYS A 2 1.89 -15.31 4.07
C LYS A 2 2.31 -14.12 4.94
N ARG A 3 3.33 -13.38 4.52
CA ARG A 3 3.95 -12.29 5.31
C ARG A 3 3.72 -10.91 4.72
N ILE A 4 3.36 -10.85 3.43
CA ILE A 4 3.19 -9.60 2.70
C ILE A 4 1.75 -9.55 2.17
N TYR A 5 1.12 -8.39 2.36
CA TYR A 5 -0.27 -8.14 2.00
C TYR A 5 -0.31 -6.95 1.04
N LEU A 6 -0.70 -7.19 -0.20
CA LEU A 6 -1.00 -6.14 -1.17
C LEU A 6 -2.49 -5.83 -1.08
N VAL A 7 -2.84 -4.63 -0.65
CA VAL A 7 -4.24 -4.21 -0.53
C VAL A 7 -4.53 -3.10 -1.54
N MET A 8 -5.62 -3.24 -2.26
CA MET A 8 -6.09 -2.28 -3.28
C MET A 8 -7.60 -2.08 -3.17
N THR A 9 -8.17 -1.08 -3.84
CA THR A 9 -9.60 -0.76 -3.74
C THR A 9 -10.48 -1.49 -4.76
N SER A 10 -9.90 -2.08 -5.81
CA SER A 10 -10.63 -2.76 -6.88
C SER A 10 -10.50 -4.28 -6.78
N GLU A 11 -11.64 -4.98 -6.78
CA GLU A 11 -11.67 -6.45 -6.80
C GLU A 11 -11.12 -7.05 -8.09
N ASP A 12 -11.45 -6.44 -9.23
CA ASP A 12 -11.03 -6.93 -10.53
C ASP A 12 -9.51 -6.80 -10.69
N GLU A 13 -8.95 -5.69 -10.21
CA GLU A 13 -7.50 -5.51 -10.18
C GLU A 13 -6.83 -6.48 -9.22
N ALA A 14 -7.41 -6.71 -8.04
CA ALA A 14 -6.85 -7.65 -7.06
C ALA A 14 -6.75 -9.07 -7.66
N LYS A 15 -7.81 -9.53 -8.31
CA LYS A 15 -7.84 -10.83 -9.00
C LYS A 15 -6.85 -10.89 -10.16
N ARG A 16 -6.74 -9.82 -10.95
CA ARG A 16 -5.77 -9.73 -12.06
C ARG A 16 -4.33 -9.84 -11.54
N ILE A 17 -4.00 -9.06 -10.50
CA ILE A 17 -2.66 -9.03 -9.93
C ILE A 17 -2.33 -10.34 -9.23
N GLU A 18 -3.26 -10.93 -8.47
CA GLU A 18 -3.05 -12.22 -7.81
C GLU A 18 -2.64 -13.31 -8.81
N ARG A 19 -3.30 -13.37 -9.97
CA ARG A 19 -2.97 -14.30 -11.05
C ARG A 19 -1.59 -14.04 -11.67
N GLN A 20 -1.19 -12.78 -11.77
CA GLN A 20 0.08 -12.38 -12.39
C GLN A 20 1.28 -12.54 -11.46
N LEU A 21 1.14 -12.19 -10.18
CA LEU A 21 2.26 -12.14 -9.25
C LEU A 21 2.75 -13.55 -8.90
N SER A 22 1.84 -14.52 -8.72
CA SER A 22 2.13 -15.91 -8.34
C SER A 22 3.29 -16.09 -7.34
N LEU A 23 3.40 -15.17 -6.36
CA LEU A 23 4.45 -15.22 -5.32
C LEU A 23 3.92 -15.93 -4.07
N PRO A 24 4.61 -16.95 -3.54
CA PRO A 24 4.10 -17.79 -2.46
C PRO A 24 3.89 -17.03 -1.14
N ASP A 25 4.63 -15.95 -0.90
CA ASP A 25 4.59 -15.19 0.36
C ASP A 25 3.70 -13.94 0.34
N VAL A 26 3.07 -13.64 -0.80
CA VAL A 26 2.21 -12.47 -1.01
C VAL A 26 0.74 -12.88 -1.11
N SER A 27 -0.11 -12.20 -0.34
CA SER A 27 -1.56 -12.24 -0.57
C SER A 27 -2.03 -10.90 -1.11
N VAL A 28 -2.96 -10.95 -2.05
CA VAL A 28 -3.60 -9.77 -2.63
C VAL A 28 -5.03 -9.68 -2.09
N TYR A 29 -5.44 -8.51 -1.63
CA TYR A 29 -6.76 -8.26 -1.07
C TYR A 29 -7.38 -7.01 -1.69
N ALA A 30 -8.70 -7.03 -1.86
CA ALA A 30 -9.49 -5.87 -2.21
C ALA A 30 -10.19 -5.30 -0.97
N ASP A 31 -9.94 -4.04 -0.66
CA ASP A 31 -10.67 -3.20 0.29
C ASP A 31 -11.70 -2.38 -0.49
N SER A 32 -12.70 -3.07 -1.06
CA SER A 32 -13.71 -2.49 -1.96
C SER A 32 -14.51 -1.36 -1.32
N GLU A 33 -14.70 -1.42 0.00
CA GLU A 33 -15.37 -0.38 0.78
C GLU A 33 -14.42 0.76 1.21
N GLY A 34 -13.10 0.60 1.01
CA GLY A 34 -12.07 1.57 1.37
C GLY A 34 -11.87 1.79 2.88
N LYS A 35 -12.52 0.99 3.74
CA LYS A 35 -12.48 1.21 5.20
C LYS A 35 -11.05 1.15 5.75
N LEU A 36 -10.21 0.27 5.21
CA LEU A 36 -8.81 0.16 5.63
C LEU A 36 -7.99 1.34 5.10
N HIS A 37 -8.15 1.69 3.82
CA HIS A 37 -7.49 2.86 3.23
C HIS A 37 -7.83 4.15 3.99
N LYS A 38 -9.08 4.29 4.47
CA LYS A 38 -9.50 5.41 5.31
C LYS A 38 -8.75 5.46 6.64
N ARG A 39 -8.73 4.34 7.35
CA ARG A 39 -8.08 4.23 8.66
C ARG A 39 -6.58 4.49 8.59
N LEU A 40 -5.95 4.10 7.48
CA LEU A 40 -4.52 4.24 7.25
C LEU A 40 -4.12 5.54 6.52
N ASN A 41 -5.10 6.37 6.12
CA ASN A 41 -4.88 7.56 5.29
C ASN A 41 -4.09 7.25 3.99
N ALA A 42 -4.53 6.21 3.26
CA ALA A 42 -3.83 5.65 2.10
C ALA A 42 -4.64 5.67 0.79
N TYR A 43 -5.77 6.38 0.71
CA TYR A 43 -6.67 6.33 -0.45
C TYR A 43 -6.07 6.78 -1.78
N PHE A 44 -5.25 7.83 -1.76
CA PHE A 44 -4.83 8.52 -2.98
C PHE A 44 -3.38 8.24 -3.37
N VAL A 45 -2.61 7.65 -2.47
CA VAL A 45 -1.17 7.45 -2.65
C VAL A 45 -0.83 6.05 -2.16
N PRO A 46 -0.19 5.20 -2.98
CA PRO A 46 0.31 3.91 -2.54
C PRO A 46 1.25 4.09 -1.33
N ARG A 47 1.04 3.30 -0.28
CA ARG A 47 1.82 3.35 0.96
C ARG A 47 2.06 1.96 1.50
N TRP A 48 3.20 1.76 2.14
CA TRP A 48 3.48 0.55 2.91
C TRP A 48 3.40 0.82 4.41
N PHE A 49 2.99 -0.21 5.15
CA PHE A 49 2.86 -0.22 6.59
C PHE A 49 3.47 -1.53 7.12
N LEU A 50 4.19 -1.46 8.23
CA LEU A 50 4.75 -2.61 8.94
C LEU A 50 4.03 -2.75 10.27
N PHE A 51 3.37 -3.90 10.44
CA PHE A 51 2.69 -4.27 11.67
C PHE A 51 3.46 -5.38 12.39
N GLY A 52 3.52 -5.30 13.72
CA GLY A 52 4.01 -6.38 14.56
C GLY A 52 3.03 -7.54 14.59
N SER A 53 3.47 -8.69 15.09
CA SER A 53 2.62 -9.88 15.24
C SER A 53 1.42 -9.66 16.18
N ASN A 54 1.49 -8.66 17.06
CA ASN A 54 0.41 -8.21 17.93
C ASN A 54 -0.56 -7.21 17.25
N GLY A 55 -0.38 -6.92 15.97
CA GLY A 55 -1.17 -5.94 15.21
C GLY A 55 -0.77 -4.48 15.46
N ALA A 56 0.24 -4.20 16.29
CA ALA A 56 0.70 -2.83 16.51
C ALA A 56 1.43 -2.29 15.28
N LEU A 57 1.17 -1.03 14.91
CA LEU A 57 1.91 -0.35 13.85
C LEU A 57 3.34 -0.07 14.33
N LEU A 58 4.34 -0.69 13.69
CA LEU A 58 5.75 -0.51 14.00
C LEU A 58 6.39 0.58 13.15
N SER A 59 6.02 0.64 11.87
CA SER A 59 6.55 1.62 10.93
C SER A 59 5.58 1.85 9.78
N LYS A 60 5.68 3.01 9.12
CA LYS A 60 4.95 3.34 7.89
C LYS A 60 5.84 4.17 6.98
N GLN A 61 5.56 4.15 5.68
CA GLN A 61 6.19 5.08 4.74
C GLN A 61 5.89 6.52 5.18
N SER A 62 6.95 7.33 5.31
CA SER A 62 6.81 8.76 5.57
C SER A 62 6.08 9.44 4.40
N GLU A 63 5.43 10.56 4.66
CA GLU A 63 4.74 11.38 3.63
C GLU A 63 5.71 11.99 2.60
N GLY A 64 7.01 11.68 2.72
CA GLY A 64 8.07 11.99 1.77
C GLY A 64 7.90 11.24 0.45
N SER A 65 6.94 11.71 -0.34
CA SER A 65 7.07 11.96 -1.77
C SER A 65 7.60 10.82 -2.65
N ALA A 66 6.68 9.94 -3.07
CA ALA A 66 6.81 9.28 -4.37
C ALA A 66 6.57 10.26 -5.56
N LEU A 67 6.26 11.54 -5.29
CA LEU A 67 6.00 12.60 -6.28
C LEU A 67 6.79 13.91 -6.04
N GLY A 68 7.73 13.94 -5.07
CA GLY A 68 8.42 15.17 -4.63
C GLY A 68 9.71 15.50 -5.37
N ASN A 69 9.96 14.89 -6.54
CA ASN A 69 11.03 15.30 -7.43
C ASN A 69 10.56 16.25 -8.56
N CYS A 70 9.41 16.92 -8.40
CA CYS A 70 9.17 18.19 -9.07
C CYS A 70 9.74 19.32 -8.19
N GLY A 71 11.07 19.31 -8.02
CA GLY A 71 11.77 20.44 -7.43
C GLY A 71 11.63 21.65 -8.34
N CYS A 72 10.82 22.62 -7.92
CA CYS A 72 10.97 24.01 -8.35
C CYS A 72 12.26 24.54 -7.69
N GLY A 73 13.41 24.15 -8.26
CA GLY A 73 14.74 24.46 -7.78
C GLY A 73 15.51 25.23 -8.84
N GLY A 74 15.48 26.55 -8.71
CA GLY A 74 16.23 27.44 -9.59
C GLY A 74 16.16 28.89 -9.16
N VAL A 75 16.28 29.16 -7.85
CA VAL A 75 16.69 30.49 -7.39
C VAL A 75 18.14 30.69 -7.85
N ARG A 76 18.30 31.54 -8.85
CA ARG A 76 19.40 32.48 -8.96
C ARG A 76 18.82 33.84 -9.33
#